data_AF-A0A0D6LLS9-F1
#
_entry.id   AF-A0A0D6LLS9-F1
#
_cell.length_a   1.000
_cell.length_b   1.000
_cell.length_c   1.000
_cell.angle_alpha   90.00
_cell.angle_beta   90.00
_cell.angle_gamma   90.00
#
_symmetry.space_group_name_H-M   'P 1'
#
loop_
_entity.id
_entity.type
_entity.pdbx_description
1 polymer ?
#
loop_
_entity_poly.entity_id
_entity_poly.type
_entity_poly.pdbx_seq_one_letter_code
_entity_poly.pdbx_strand_id
1 'polypeptide(L)'
;LLFLHEFRFSLQLTSIVLSLSLFKFLQKLWRYFLVLLRLKPANYASAAELAWGEVKEPFGSDVLGGSSPPIINWPAVMFWVVALGGPWLIYKAISQMVRSVEERRKWATGTGAHYTAQALYDFQAANDQELSFMNGEILRVAPKEEQPRVRGWLLARFVDWKSF
;
A
#
# COMPACT_ATOMS: atom_id res chain seq x y z
N LEU A 1 -11.67 -8.02 -40.80
CA LEU A 1 -12.04 -6.95 -39.85
C LEU A 1 -13.19 -7.32 -38.91
N LEU A 2 -14.22 -8.08 -39.35
CA LEU A 2 -15.32 -8.53 -38.47
C LEU A 2 -14.90 -9.56 -37.40
N PHE A 3 -13.96 -10.46 -37.72
CA PHE A 3 -13.50 -11.51 -36.79
C PHE A 3 -12.73 -10.97 -35.56
N LEU A 4 -12.14 -9.78 -35.65
CA LEU A 4 -11.41 -9.14 -34.53
C LEU A 4 -12.35 -8.50 -33.49
N HIS A 5 -13.60 -8.19 -33.87
CA HIS A 5 -14.57 -7.58 -32.98
C HIS A 5 -15.22 -8.61 -32.03
N GLU A 6 -15.56 -9.80 -32.53
CA GLU A 6 -16.10 -10.90 -31.70
C GLU A 6 -15.10 -11.40 -30.65
N PHE A 7 -13.81 -11.40 -30.97
CA PHE A 7 -12.76 -11.85 -30.05
C PHE A 7 -12.60 -10.90 -28.84
N ARG A 8 -12.74 -9.58 -29.04
CA ARG A 8 -12.65 -8.58 -27.96
C ARG A 8 -13.85 -8.63 -27.01
N PHE A 9 -15.05 -8.90 -27.52
CA PHE A 9 -16.26 -9.03 -26.71
C PHE A 9 -16.22 -10.27 -25.80
N SER A 10 -15.73 -11.39 -26.33
CA SER A 10 -15.59 -12.66 -25.59
C SER A 10 -14.55 -12.59 -24.46
N LEU A 11 -13.47 -11.83 -24.64
CA LEU A 11 -12.46 -11.59 -23.60
C LEU A 11 -12.99 -10.74 -22.43
N GLN A 12 -13.92 -9.82 -22.70
CA GLN A 12 -14.56 -9.02 -21.64
C GLN A 12 -15.60 -9.84 -20.87
N LEU A 13 -16.43 -10.63 -21.56
CA LEU A 13 -17.41 -11.51 -20.89
C LEU A 13 -16.74 -12.57 -20.01
N THR A 14 -15.65 -13.18 -20.48
CA THR A 14 -14.90 -14.15 -19.66
C THR A 14 -14.32 -13.51 -18.41
N SER A 15 -13.82 -12.27 -18.46
CA SER A 15 -13.34 -11.56 -17.27
C SER A 15 -14.43 -11.25 -16.24
N ILE A 16 -15.65 -10.90 -16.69
CA ILE A 16 -16.79 -10.64 -15.81
C ILE A 16 -17.27 -11.95 -15.18
N VAL A 17 -17.37 -13.03 -15.96
CA VAL A 17 -17.76 -14.36 -15.46
C VAL A 17 -16.70 -14.94 -14.51
N LEU A 18 -15.42 -14.75 -14.81
CA LEU A 18 -14.31 -15.13 -13.92
C LEU A 18 -14.31 -14.31 -12.64
N SER A 19 -14.58 -13.01 -12.70
CA SER A 19 -14.69 -12.13 -11.52
C SER A 19 -15.78 -12.60 -10.57
N LEU A 20 -16.98 -12.88 -11.09
CA LEU A 20 -18.10 -13.38 -10.30
C LEU A 20 -17.84 -14.80 -9.75
N SER A 21 -17.19 -15.65 -10.53
CA SER A 21 -16.84 -17.02 -10.11
C SER A 21 -15.75 -17.04 -9.04
N LEU A 22 -14.75 -16.17 -9.15
CA LEU A 22 -13.70 -16.00 -8.14
C LEU A 22 -14.26 -15.47 -6.83
N PHE A 23 -15.19 -14.51 -6.90
CA PHE A 23 -15.84 -13.99 -5.71
C PHE A 23 -16.61 -15.08 -4.94
N LYS A 24 -17.40 -15.89 -5.66
CA LYS A 24 -18.13 -17.02 -5.05
C LYS A 24 -17.20 -18.13 -4.56
N PHE A 25 -16.11 -18.40 -5.29
CA PHE A 25 -15.08 -19.36 -4.88
C PHE A 25 -14.38 -18.91 -3.59
N LEU A 26 -13.99 -17.63 -3.51
CA LEU A 26 -13.34 -17.05 -2.34
C LEU A 26 -14.27 -17.06 -1.12
N GLN A 27 -15.56 -16.77 -1.30
CA GLN A 27 -16.57 -16.89 -0.26
C GLN A 27 -16.71 -18.34 0.24
N LYS A 28 -16.67 -19.33 -0.66
CA LYS A 28 -16.72 -20.76 -0.31
C LYS A 28 -15.43 -21.20 0.40
N LEU A 29 -14.28 -20.72 -0.04
CA LEU A 29 -12.97 -20.99 0.56
C LEU A 29 -12.91 -20.43 1.98
N TRP A 30 -13.36 -19.19 2.17
CA TRP A 30 -13.47 -18.55 3.49
C TRP A 30 -14.39 -19.34 4.42
N ARG A 31 -15.53 -19.83 3.92
CA ARG A 31 -16.42 -20.71 4.69
C ARG A 31 -15.73 -22.01 5.08
N TYR A 32 -14.97 -22.60 4.16
CA TYR A 32 -14.21 -23.82 4.43
C TYR A 32 -13.16 -23.59 5.53
N PHE A 33 -12.41 -22.50 5.47
CA PHE A 33 -11.46 -22.12 6.54
C PHE A 33 -12.14 -21.97 7.89
N LEU A 34 -13.32 -21.35 7.95
CA LEU A 34 -14.06 -21.16 9.22
C LEU A 34 -14.58 -22.48 9.81
N VAL A 35 -15.01 -23.42 8.97
CA VAL A 35 -15.44 -24.75 9.42
C VAL A 35 -14.24 -25.60 9.83
N LEU A 36 -13.12 -25.51 9.07
CA LEU A 36 -11.87 -26.20 9.36
C LEU A 36 -11.26 -25.76 10.70
N LEU A 37 -11.34 -24.47 11.02
CA LEU A 37 -10.93 -23.92 12.32
C LEU A 37 -11.94 -24.19 13.45
N ARG A 38 -13.06 -24.87 13.16
CA ARG A 38 -14.16 -25.21 14.09
C ARG A 38 -14.76 -24.02 14.86
N LEU A 39 -14.52 -22.79 14.40
CA LEU A 39 -15.01 -21.55 15.01
C LEU A 39 -16.51 -21.33 14.77
N LYS A 40 -17.15 -22.18 13.95
CA LYS A 40 -18.49 -21.94 13.41
C LYS A 40 -19.18 -23.26 13.05
N PRO A 41 -20.43 -23.48 13.48
CA PRO A 41 -21.15 -24.71 13.15
C PRO A 41 -21.44 -24.78 11.65
N ALA A 42 -21.52 -26.01 11.11
CA ALA A 42 -21.70 -26.28 9.68
C ALA A 42 -22.96 -25.61 9.07
N ASN A 43 -23.95 -25.26 9.90
CA ASN A 43 -25.23 -24.65 9.52
C ASN A 43 -25.24 -23.11 9.62
N TYR A 44 -24.09 -22.45 9.49
CA TYR A 44 -24.04 -20.99 9.63
C TYR A 44 -24.80 -20.18 8.56
N ALA A 45 -24.93 -20.71 7.34
CA ALA A 45 -25.57 -19.97 6.25
C ALA A 45 -27.06 -19.73 6.51
N SER A 46 -27.77 -20.73 7.05
CA SER A 46 -29.17 -20.56 7.47
C SER A 46 -29.29 -19.67 8.70
N ALA A 47 -28.34 -19.75 9.64
CA ALA A 47 -28.30 -18.86 10.81
C ALA A 47 -28.10 -17.39 10.42
N ALA A 48 -27.30 -17.11 9.38
CA ALA A 48 -27.10 -15.74 8.89
C ALA A 48 -28.35 -15.19 8.17
N GLU A 49 -29.06 -15.99 7.38
CA GLU A 49 -30.33 -15.58 6.76
C GLU A 49 -31.44 -15.34 7.80
N LEU A 50 -31.48 -16.15 8.87
CA LEU A 50 -32.36 -15.93 10.02
C LEU A 50 -32.01 -14.62 10.76
N ALA A 51 -30.71 -14.33 10.94
CA ALA A 51 -30.25 -13.13 11.64
C ALA A 51 -30.56 -11.81 10.91
N TRP A 52 -30.77 -11.83 9.59
CA TRP A 52 -31.22 -10.66 8.83
C TRP A 52 -32.76 -10.48 8.82
N GLY A 53 -33.52 -11.52 9.16
CA GLY A 53 -34.98 -11.48 9.27
C GLY A 53 -35.50 -11.02 10.64
N GLU A 54 -34.67 -11.12 11.68
CA GLU A 54 -35.06 -10.90 13.08
C GLU A 54 -34.39 -9.66 13.71
N VAL A 55 -34.57 -8.49 13.08
CA VAL A 55 -34.24 -7.21 13.72
C VAL A 55 -35.52 -6.43 14.00
N LYS A 56 -36.40 -7.01 14.82
CA LYS A 56 -37.56 -6.33 15.42
C LYS A 56 -38.01 -7.02 16.72
N GLU A 57 -37.15 -7.25 17.70
CA GLU A 57 -37.66 -7.50 19.06
C GLU A 57 -36.77 -6.79 20.09
N PRO A 58 -37.36 -5.92 20.94
CA PRO A 58 -36.64 -5.28 22.01
C PRO A 58 -36.37 -6.27 23.13
N PHE A 59 -35.16 -6.18 23.67
CA PHE A 59 -34.67 -6.81 24.89
C PHE A 59 -35.75 -7.27 25.89
N GLY A 60 -35.82 -8.59 26.12
CA GLY A 60 -36.40 -9.14 27.35
C GLY A 60 -37.11 -10.48 27.21
N SER A 61 -36.36 -11.59 27.17
CA SER A 61 -36.85 -12.87 27.72
C SER A 61 -35.71 -13.90 27.76
N ASP A 62 -35.00 -13.93 28.88
CA ASP A 62 -34.10 -15.01 29.24
C ASP A 62 -34.87 -15.92 30.21
N VAL A 63 -35.49 -17.00 29.72
CA VAL A 63 -36.12 -18.02 30.59
C VAL A 63 -35.92 -19.47 30.12
N LEU A 64 -35.58 -19.78 28.86
CA LEU A 64 -35.50 -21.18 28.42
C LEU A 64 -34.29 -21.46 27.52
N GLY A 65 -33.17 -21.86 28.15
CA GLY A 65 -32.30 -22.99 27.74
C GLY A 65 -31.81 -23.12 26.29
N GLY A 66 -31.89 -22.09 25.47
CA GLY A 66 -31.35 -22.08 24.11
C GLY A 66 -29.96 -21.46 24.09
N SER A 67 -28.97 -22.15 23.53
CA SER A 67 -27.61 -21.64 23.32
C SER A 67 -27.65 -20.28 22.62
N SER A 68 -27.54 -19.21 23.40
CA SER A 68 -27.54 -17.84 22.91
C SER A 68 -26.33 -17.63 21.99
N PRO A 69 -26.52 -17.04 20.81
CA PRO A 69 -25.40 -16.74 19.92
C PRO A 69 -24.42 -15.82 20.65
N PRO A 70 -23.11 -16.02 20.53
CA PRO A 70 -22.13 -15.22 21.25
C PRO A 70 -22.33 -13.74 20.90
N ILE A 71 -22.64 -12.94 21.92
CA ILE A 71 -22.83 -11.49 21.80
C ILE A 71 -21.44 -10.89 21.56
N ILE A 72 -21.15 -10.51 20.32
CA ILE A 72 -19.90 -9.83 19.97
C ILE A 72 -19.98 -8.40 20.51
N ASN A 73 -19.07 -8.06 21.42
CA ASN A 73 -18.91 -6.69 21.91
C ASN A 73 -18.27 -5.81 20.82
N TRP A 74 -19.10 -5.28 19.94
CA TRP A 74 -18.70 -4.39 18.85
C TRP A 74 -17.82 -3.20 19.29
N PRO A 75 -18.14 -2.49 20.39
CA PRO A 75 -17.23 -1.48 20.94
C PRO A 75 -15.82 -2.01 21.26
N ALA A 76 -15.71 -3.19 21.87
CA ALA A 76 -14.40 -3.79 22.17
C ALA A 76 -13.64 -4.21 20.89
N VAL A 77 -14.34 -4.71 19.87
CA VAL A 77 -13.72 -5.02 18.57
C VAL A 77 -13.18 -3.75 17.92
N MET A 78 -13.94 -2.66 17.92
CA MET A 78 -13.49 -1.37 17.39
C MET A 78 -12.26 -0.85 18.14
N PHE A 79 -12.23 -1.00 19.47
CA PHE A 79 -11.06 -0.66 20.27
C PHE A 79 -9.82 -1.44 19.81
N TRP A 80 -9.89 -2.76 19.65
CA TRP A 80 -8.74 -3.56 19.24
C TRP A 80 -8.31 -3.30 17.79
N VAL A 81 -9.25 -3.06 16.88
CA VAL A 81 -8.95 -2.66 15.50
C VAL A 81 -8.17 -1.35 15.47
N VAL A 82 -8.56 -0.35 16.25
CA VAL A 82 -7.86 0.93 16.32
C VAL A 82 -6.55 0.80 17.11
N ALA A 83 -6.54 0.08 18.22
CA ALA A 83 -5.38 -0.09 19.10
C ALA A 83 -4.22 -0.83 18.42
N LEU A 84 -4.52 -1.86 17.61
CA LEU A 84 -3.51 -2.57 16.82
C LEU A 84 -3.29 -1.93 15.45
N GLY A 85 -4.35 -1.45 14.83
CA GLY A 85 -4.31 -0.85 13.49
C GLY A 85 -3.58 0.49 13.46
N GLY A 86 -3.75 1.34 14.47
CA GLY A 86 -3.10 2.64 14.57
C GLY A 86 -1.58 2.55 14.50
N PRO A 87 -0.92 1.86 15.45
CA PRO A 87 0.54 1.69 15.44
C PRO A 87 1.05 1.03 14.15
N TRP A 88 0.34 0.03 13.62
CA TRP A 88 0.73 -0.63 12.37
C TRP A 88 0.61 0.31 11.16
N LEU A 89 -0.45 1.11 11.06
CA LEU A 89 -0.66 2.07 9.97
C LEU A 89 0.41 3.18 10.02
N ILE A 90 0.74 3.68 11.20
CA ILE A 90 1.81 4.68 11.38
C ILE A 90 3.14 4.10 10.93
N TYR A 91 3.49 2.90 11.42
CA TYR A 91 4.71 2.21 10.99
C TYR A 91 4.76 1.99 9.48
N LYS A 92 3.63 1.58 8.88
CA LYS A 92 3.52 1.36 7.44
C LYS A 92 3.69 2.66 6.66
N ALA A 93 3.06 3.75 7.09
CA ALA A 93 3.17 5.05 6.42
C ALA A 93 4.60 5.60 6.49
N ILE A 94 5.23 5.56 7.66
CA ILE A 94 6.62 6.02 7.84
C ILE A 94 7.58 5.15 7.04
N SER A 95 7.46 3.82 7.12
CA SER A 95 8.35 2.92 6.37
C SER A 95 8.21 3.10 4.85
N GLN A 96 7.00 3.35 4.34
CA GLN A 96 6.79 3.69 2.93
C GLN A 96 7.44 5.04 2.57
N MET A 97 7.29 6.06 3.41
CA MET A 97 7.93 7.36 3.20
C MET A 97 9.46 7.24 3.20
N VAL A 98 10.03 6.58 4.21
CA VAL A 98 11.49 6.36 4.34
C VAL A 98 12.02 5.65 3.10
N ARG A 99 11.37 4.56 2.65
CA ARG A 99 11.76 3.87 1.42
C ARG A 99 11.72 4.79 0.22
N SER A 100 10.66 5.60 0.06
CA SER A 100 10.55 6.53 -1.06
C SER A 100 11.63 7.61 -1.07
N VAL A 101 12.05 8.08 0.12
CA VAL A 101 13.13 9.08 0.24
C VAL A 101 14.48 8.43 -0.06
N GLU A 102 14.71 7.22 0.44
CA GLU A 102 15.96 6.49 0.20
C GLU A 102 16.15 6.20 -1.30
N GLU A 103 15.12 5.70 -1.99
CA GLU A 103 15.14 5.49 -3.44
C GLU A 103 15.49 6.77 -4.21
N ARG A 104 14.87 7.90 -3.85
CA ARG A 104 15.17 9.20 -4.46
C ARG A 104 16.54 9.76 -4.10
N ARG A 105 17.18 9.28 -3.04
CA ARG A 105 18.54 9.71 -2.64
C ARG A 105 19.65 8.82 -3.21
N LYS A 106 19.32 7.72 -3.89
CA LYS A 106 20.31 6.81 -4.48
C LYS A 106 21.24 7.47 -5.50
N TRP A 107 20.76 8.49 -6.24
CA TRP A 107 21.61 9.25 -7.16
C TRP A 107 22.72 9.99 -6.40
N ALA A 108 22.42 10.49 -5.20
CA ALA A 108 23.35 11.26 -4.38
C ALA A 108 24.44 10.36 -3.79
N THR A 109 24.10 9.13 -3.39
CA THR A 109 25.07 8.13 -2.91
C THR A 109 25.81 7.42 -4.05
N GLY A 110 25.37 7.60 -5.31
CA GLY A 110 25.96 6.99 -6.50
C GLY A 110 25.53 5.53 -6.73
N THR A 111 24.59 5.03 -5.94
CA THR A 111 24.02 3.67 -6.08
C THR A 111 22.90 3.60 -7.11
N GLY A 112 22.31 4.75 -7.47
CA GLY A 112 21.25 4.90 -8.47
C GLY A 112 21.72 5.63 -9.73
N ALA A 113 20.80 5.81 -10.68
CA ALA A 113 21.06 6.57 -11.89
C ALA A 113 21.43 8.03 -11.56
N HIS A 114 22.56 8.49 -12.08
CA HIS A 114 23.07 9.84 -11.90
C HIS A 114 23.90 10.25 -13.11
N TYR A 115 24.08 11.56 -13.28
CA TYR A 115 25.04 12.10 -14.24
C TYR A 115 26.28 12.59 -13.50
N THR A 116 27.40 12.65 -14.20
CA THR A 116 28.66 13.16 -13.67
C THR A 116 29.03 14.41 -14.44
N ALA A 117 29.35 15.48 -13.72
CA ALA A 117 29.77 16.76 -14.30
C ALA A 117 31.13 17.16 -13.70
N GLN A 118 31.97 17.78 -14.52
CA GLN A 118 33.22 18.38 -14.08
C GLN A 118 33.06 19.90 -14.03
N ALA A 119 33.47 20.52 -12.94
CA ALA A 119 33.49 21.97 -12.80
C ALA A 119 34.53 22.57 -13.75
N LEU A 120 34.14 23.57 -14.54
CA LEU A 120 35.02 24.28 -15.48
C LEU A 120 35.71 25.50 -14.84
N TYR A 121 35.11 26.02 -13.77
CA TYR A 121 35.53 27.22 -13.06
C TYR A 121 35.24 27.04 -11.57
N ASP A 122 35.91 27.84 -10.75
CA ASP A 122 35.60 27.95 -9.32
C ASP A 122 34.25 28.64 -9.13
N PHE A 123 33.46 28.13 -8.20
CA PHE A 123 32.16 28.70 -7.83
C PHE A 123 32.05 28.78 -6.32
N GLN A 124 31.71 29.97 -5.81
CA GLN A 124 31.46 30.21 -4.39
C GLN A 124 29.95 30.36 -4.19
N ALA A 125 29.37 29.49 -3.36
CA ALA A 125 27.97 29.57 -2.96
C ALA A 125 27.65 30.92 -2.29
N ALA A 126 26.55 31.53 -2.73
CA ALA A 126 26.04 32.77 -2.13
C ALA A 126 25.10 32.51 -0.94
N ASN A 127 24.54 31.30 -0.84
CA ASN A 127 23.61 30.89 0.21
C ASN A 127 23.79 29.40 0.59
N ASP A 128 23.10 28.97 1.64
CA ASP A 128 23.18 27.61 2.17
C ASP A 128 22.53 26.53 1.28
N GLN A 129 21.83 26.91 0.21
CA GLN A 129 21.23 25.99 -0.77
C GLN A 129 22.15 25.73 -1.97
N GLU A 130 23.22 26.51 -2.10
CA GLU A 130 24.21 26.41 -3.15
C GLU A 130 25.43 25.63 -2.68
N LEU A 131 26.13 25.00 -3.63
CA LEU A 131 27.33 24.21 -3.36
C LEU A 131 28.55 24.97 -3.88
N SER A 132 29.48 25.37 -3.02
CA SER A 132 30.78 25.90 -3.46
C SER A 132 31.63 24.76 -3.99
N PHE A 133 32.31 24.92 -5.12
CA PHE A 133 33.21 23.91 -5.70
C PHE A 133 34.33 24.58 -6.50
N MET A 134 35.42 23.85 -6.74
CA MET A 134 36.59 24.32 -7.47
C MET A 134 36.64 23.75 -8.89
N ASN A 135 37.36 24.43 -9.77
CA ASN A 135 37.64 23.97 -11.12
C ASN A 135 38.29 22.57 -11.09
N GLY A 136 37.80 21.69 -11.96
CA GLY A 136 38.23 20.31 -12.07
C GLY A 136 37.53 19.34 -11.12
N GLU A 137 36.77 19.81 -10.13
CA GLU A 137 36.02 18.93 -9.23
C GLU A 137 34.89 18.19 -9.95
N ILE A 138 34.68 16.95 -9.53
CA ILE A 138 33.65 16.07 -10.10
C ILE A 138 32.43 16.05 -9.17
N LEU A 139 31.28 16.35 -9.75
CA LEU A 139 29.99 16.42 -9.08
C LEU A 139 29.01 15.40 -9.68
N ARG A 140 28.18 14.83 -8.82
CA ARG A 140 27.04 14.00 -9.23
C ARG A 140 25.82 14.87 -9.38
N VAL A 141 25.17 14.81 -10.53
CA VAL A 141 23.98 15.60 -10.85
C VAL A 141 22.76 14.68 -10.81
N ALA A 142 21.69 15.15 -10.17
CA ALA A 142 20.44 14.42 -10.07
C ALA A 142 19.81 14.22 -11.46
N PRO A 143 19.14 13.08 -11.71
CA PRO A 143 18.40 12.87 -12.96
C PRO A 143 17.21 13.83 -13.08
N LYS A 144 16.70 14.02 -14.30
CA LYS A 144 15.70 15.06 -14.63
C LYS A 144 14.44 14.98 -13.77
N GLU A 145 14.06 13.77 -13.37
CA GLU A 145 12.87 13.48 -12.56
C GLU A 145 13.00 13.99 -11.12
N GLU A 146 14.23 14.06 -10.59
CA GLU A 146 14.55 14.47 -9.22
C GLU A 146 15.01 15.94 -9.13
N GLN A 147 15.10 16.63 -10.27
CA GLN A 147 15.52 18.03 -10.33
C GLN A 147 14.44 18.95 -9.73
N PRO A 148 14.81 19.94 -8.90
CA PRO A 148 13.87 20.94 -8.39
C PRO A 148 13.38 21.84 -9.53
N ARG A 149 12.21 22.46 -9.33
CA ARG A 149 11.60 23.38 -10.31
C ARG A 149 12.24 24.77 -10.27
N VAL A 150 13.56 24.84 -10.32
CA VAL A 150 14.34 26.08 -10.33
C VAL A 150 15.02 26.19 -11.69
N ARG A 151 14.80 27.30 -12.40
CA ARG A 151 15.37 27.50 -13.74
C ARG A 151 16.84 27.88 -13.64
N GLY A 152 17.68 27.28 -14.49
CA GLY A 152 19.10 27.57 -14.57
C GLY A 152 19.96 26.91 -13.49
N TRP A 153 19.35 26.19 -12.55
CA TRP A 153 20.03 25.50 -11.47
C TRP A 153 19.79 24.00 -11.56
N LEU A 154 20.84 23.23 -11.23
CA LEU A 154 20.78 21.78 -11.16
C LEU A 154 21.16 21.34 -9.75
N LEU A 155 20.39 20.39 -9.24
CA LEU A 155 20.69 19.72 -8.00
C LEU A 155 21.86 18.76 -8.22
N ALA A 156 22.91 18.95 -7.43
CA ALA A 156 24.13 18.17 -7.49
C ALA A 156 24.68 17.89 -6.09
N ARG A 157 25.60 16.93 -5.99
CA ARG A 157 26.32 16.56 -4.78
C ARG A 157 27.76 16.18 -5.10
N PHE A 158 28.66 16.42 -4.17
CA PHE A 158 30.04 15.92 -4.25
C PHE A 158 30.12 14.39 -4.37
N VAL A 159 31.11 13.93 -5.12
CA VAL A 159 31.51 12.52 -5.14
C VAL A 159 32.27 12.23 -3.85
N ASP A 160 31.73 11.36 -2.99
CA ASP A 160 32.47 10.83 -1.84
C ASP A 160 33.56 9.85 -2.34
N TRP A 161 34.83 10.23 -2.19
CA TRP A 161 35.98 9.42 -2.62
C TRP A 161 36.32 8.22 -1.70
N LYS A 162 35.48 7.91 -0.71
CA LYS A 162 35.77 6.90 0.34
C LYS A 162 35.36 5.46 0.01
N SER A 163 35.19 5.10 -1.26
CA SER A 163 34.76 3.74 -1.65
C SER A 163 35.67 3.04 -2.66
N PHE A 164 36.99 3.25 -2.55
CA PHE A 164 37.99 2.38 -3.17
C PHE A 164 38.74 1.60 -2.10
#